data_AF-A0ABD1KGT2-F1
#
_entry.id   AF-A0ABD1KGT2-F1
#
_cell.length_a   1.000
_cell.length_b   1.000
_cell.length_c   1.000
_cell.angle_alpha   90.00
_cell.angle_beta   90.00
_cell.angle_gamma   90.00
#
_symmetry.space_group_name_H-M   'P 1'
#
loop_
_entity.id
_entity.type
_entity.pdbx_description
1 polymer ?
#
loop_
_entity_poly.entity_id
_entity_poly.type
_entity_poly.pdbx_seq_one_letter_code
_entity_poly.pdbx_strand_id
1 'polypeptide(L)'
;MEDDLPTEGPLISQDAFGSAMKREFLKLPTAWTSGLQLFFHVAFVCLSVVVFVLCELLEERRAECTSLLRGVDSTTVVVLTKVALWVVSYMHQLYMEYHHTTAKRRGYLHFYQQTRVIIPLPLLMQTFGNLFVLLLLVLMAVLEGVKKQLSVYLLLGVLSLELLLSVIFLLSYIVKVVRFNTEKLGPDINQEDTFHTYLSSGGHAHTETGFRDGSGLEEVVEKQADLIEHLKQHNTVLSKRMLTLIAQQIRD
;
A
#
# COMPACT_ATOMS: atom_id res chain seq x y z
N MET A 1 -65.81 5.60 -14.05
CA MET A 1 -65.26 6.48 -13.00
C MET A 1 -64.51 5.56 -12.08
N GLU A 2 -63.31 5.20 -12.54
CA GLU A 2 -62.23 4.70 -11.70
C GLU A 2 -61.94 5.71 -10.59
N ASP A 3 -61.55 5.21 -9.42
CA ASP A 3 -60.37 5.70 -8.69
C ASP A 3 -60.07 4.70 -7.57
N ASP A 4 -59.23 3.72 -7.92
CA ASP A 4 -58.56 2.79 -7.02
C ASP A 4 -57.55 3.56 -6.15
N LEU A 5 -57.77 3.56 -4.84
CA LEU A 5 -56.83 4.12 -3.86
C LEU A 5 -55.61 3.18 -3.75
N PRO A 6 -54.39 3.63 -4.07
CA PRO A 6 -53.22 2.75 -4.02
C PRO A 6 -52.87 2.46 -2.55
N THR A 7 -53.02 1.19 -2.17
CA THR A 7 -52.51 0.61 -0.93
C THR A 7 -51.03 0.96 -0.79
N GLU A 8 -50.68 1.87 0.12
CA GLU A 8 -49.29 2.12 0.48
C GLU A 8 -48.70 0.82 1.05
N GLY A 9 -47.78 0.22 0.29
CA GLY A 9 -47.06 -0.98 0.70
C GLY A 9 -46.26 -0.74 1.97
N PRO A 10 -45.86 -1.82 2.68
CA PRO A 10 -45.15 -1.68 3.94
C PRO A 10 -43.85 -0.91 3.73
N LEU A 11 -43.73 0.25 4.39
CA LEU A 11 -42.51 1.03 4.45
C LEU A 11 -41.38 0.11 4.95
N ILE A 12 -40.42 -0.16 4.08
CA ILE A 12 -39.18 -0.84 4.43
C ILE A 12 -38.56 -0.02 5.56
N SER A 13 -38.63 -0.54 6.78
CA SER A 13 -38.15 0.17 7.98
C SER A 13 -36.70 0.60 7.75
N GLN A 14 -36.43 1.88 8.03
CA GLN A 14 -35.11 2.48 7.98
C GLN A 14 -34.10 1.69 8.83
N ASP A 15 -34.58 0.99 9.87
CA ASP A 15 -33.79 0.07 10.69
C ASP A 15 -33.38 -1.22 9.97
N ALA A 16 -34.21 -1.73 9.04
CA ALA A 16 -33.86 -2.89 8.22
C ALA A 16 -32.79 -2.52 7.17
N PHE A 17 -32.86 -1.30 6.63
CA PHE A 17 -31.83 -0.78 5.72
C PHE A 17 -30.53 -0.44 6.48
N GLY A 18 -30.62 0.16 7.67
CA GLY A 18 -29.49 0.43 8.56
C GLY A 18 -28.82 -0.86 9.07
N SER A 19 -29.61 -1.91 9.32
CA SER A 19 -29.12 -3.25 9.65
C SER A 19 -28.40 -3.91 8.47
N ALA A 20 -28.91 -3.77 7.24
CA ALA A 20 -28.24 -4.27 6.03
C ALA A 20 -26.98 -3.48 5.68
N MET A 21 -26.93 -2.20 6.09
CA MET A 21 -25.80 -1.30 5.90
C MET A 21 -24.79 -1.32 7.06
N LYS A 22 -25.07 -2.08 8.13
CA LYS A 22 -24.10 -2.39 9.18
C LYS A 22 -23.11 -3.44 8.65
N ARG A 23 -22.30 -3.02 7.67
CA ARG A 23 -21.22 -3.84 7.12
C ARG A 23 -20.28 -4.19 8.27
N GLU A 24 -20.27 -5.46 8.65
CA GLU A 24 -19.41 -6.00 9.69
C GLU A 24 -17.96 -5.59 9.44
N PHE A 25 -17.34 -5.02 10.48
CA PHE A 25 -15.94 -4.65 10.51
C PHE A 25 -15.08 -5.88 10.23
N LEU A 26 -14.53 -5.98 9.01
CA LEU A 26 -13.55 -7.02 8.67
C LEU A 26 -12.15 -6.49 9.00
N LYS A 27 -11.51 -7.13 9.99
CA LYS A 27 -10.08 -6.94 10.28
C LYS A 27 -9.27 -7.14 9.00
N LEU A 28 -8.32 -6.23 8.70
CA LEU A 28 -7.36 -6.49 7.63
C LEU A 28 -6.38 -7.56 8.11
N PRO A 29 -6.34 -8.76 7.49
CA PRO A 29 -5.42 -9.83 7.87
C PRO A 29 -3.98 -9.56 7.40
N THR A 30 -3.70 -8.37 6.86
CA THR A 30 -2.41 -8.01 6.27
C THR A 30 -1.29 -7.89 7.30
N ALA A 31 -1.59 -7.74 8.59
CA ALA A 31 -0.57 -7.69 9.65
C ALA A 31 0.19 -9.02 9.81
N TRP A 32 -0.51 -10.16 9.73
CA TRP A 32 0.12 -11.48 9.81
C TRP A 32 1.03 -11.73 8.61
N THR A 33 0.56 -11.40 7.40
CA THR A 33 1.37 -11.58 6.20
C THR A 33 2.59 -10.67 6.18
N SER A 34 2.51 -9.44 6.72
CA SER A 34 3.69 -8.58 6.91
C SER A 34 4.69 -9.13 7.93
N GLY A 35 4.20 -9.73 9.02
CA GLY A 35 5.05 -10.41 10.00
C GLY A 35 5.79 -11.61 9.38
N LEU A 36 5.10 -12.41 8.57
CA LEU A 36 5.71 -13.52 7.83
C LEU A 36 6.77 -13.03 6.84
N GLN A 37 6.49 -11.94 6.13
CA GLN A 37 7.43 -11.32 5.20
C GLN A 37 8.70 -10.82 5.91
N LEU A 38 8.55 -10.19 7.07
CA LEU A 38 9.67 -9.78 7.91
C LEU A 38 10.51 -10.97 8.35
N PHE A 39 9.86 -12.06 8.77
CA PHE A 39 10.56 -13.29 9.17
C PHE A 39 11.40 -13.87 8.03
N PHE A 40 10.86 -13.95 6.80
CA PHE A 40 11.62 -14.44 5.65
C PHE A 40 12.83 -13.56 5.33
N HIS A 41 12.72 -12.23 5.44
CA HIS A 41 13.84 -11.32 5.20
C HIS A 41 14.93 -11.45 6.24
N VAL A 42 14.57 -11.54 7.53
CA VAL A 42 15.53 -11.78 8.63
C VAL A 42 16.22 -13.12 8.44
N ALA A 43 15.47 -14.19 8.19
CA ALA A 43 16.02 -15.53 7.98
C ALA A 43 17.00 -15.55 6.78
N PHE A 44 16.66 -14.89 5.68
CA PHE A 44 17.53 -14.76 4.52
C PHE A 44 18.86 -14.07 4.87
N VAL A 45 18.84 -12.95 5.58
CA VAL A 45 20.08 -12.25 5.96
C VAL A 45 20.91 -13.09 6.93
N CYS A 46 20.30 -13.71 7.94
CA CYS A 46 21.00 -14.62 8.84
C CYS A 46 21.67 -15.78 8.11
N LEU A 47 20.95 -16.44 7.20
CA LEU A 47 21.52 -17.51 6.37
C LEU A 47 22.65 -17.01 5.47
N SER A 48 22.51 -15.82 4.89
CA SER A 48 23.55 -15.20 4.06
C SER A 48 24.82 -14.91 4.87
N VAL A 49 24.69 -14.38 6.09
CA VAL A 49 25.82 -14.19 7.03
C VAL A 49 26.51 -15.53 7.30
N VAL A 50 25.74 -16.56 7.64
CA VAL A 50 26.28 -17.89 7.94
C VAL A 50 27.05 -18.45 6.74
N VAL A 51 26.48 -18.37 5.54
CA VAL A 51 27.15 -18.81 4.31
C VAL A 51 28.44 -18.04 4.09
N PHE A 52 28.44 -16.70 4.15
CA PHE A 52 29.68 -15.94 3.92
C PHE A 52 30.75 -16.19 4.99
N VAL A 53 30.37 -16.29 6.26
CA VAL A 53 31.31 -16.57 7.35
C VAL A 53 31.93 -17.96 7.19
N LEU A 54 31.12 -18.99 6.92
CA LEU A 54 31.62 -20.37 6.77
C LEU A 54 32.45 -20.56 5.50
N CYS A 55 32.07 -19.91 4.39
CA CYS A 55 32.65 -20.20 3.07
C CYS A 55 33.79 -19.25 2.68
N GLU A 56 33.82 -18.03 3.22
CA GLU A 56 34.84 -17.03 2.88
C GLU A 56 35.72 -16.67 4.08
N LEU A 57 35.20 -16.69 5.30
CA LEU A 57 35.94 -16.20 6.48
C LEU A 57 36.67 -17.29 7.27
N LEU A 58 36.14 -18.51 7.29
CA LEU A 58 36.74 -19.66 7.97
C LEU A 58 37.44 -20.56 6.94
N GLU A 59 38.74 -20.32 6.73
CA GLU A 59 39.55 -21.08 5.76
C GLU A 59 39.52 -22.60 6.02
N GLU A 60 39.51 -23.03 7.28
CA GLU A 60 39.46 -24.45 7.66
C GLU A 60 38.18 -25.17 7.20
N ARG A 61 37.04 -24.46 7.15
CA ARG A 61 35.73 -25.02 6.77
C ARG A 61 35.32 -24.73 5.33
N ARG A 62 36.20 -24.13 4.54
CA ARG A 62 35.93 -23.79 3.15
C ARG A 62 35.62 -25.02 2.30
N ALA A 63 36.37 -26.12 2.48
CA ALA A 63 36.17 -27.36 1.72
C ALA A 63 34.82 -28.02 2.03
N GLU A 64 34.42 -28.04 3.31
CA GLU A 64 33.10 -28.52 3.73
C GLU A 64 31.98 -27.66 3.12
N CYS A 65 32.12 -26.33 3.14
CA CYS A 65 31.16 -25.45 2.50
C CYS A 65 31.04 -25.72 0.98
N THR A 66 32.14 -25.88 0.27
CA THR A 66 32.09 -26.17 -1.18
C THR A 66 31.36 -27.50 -1.45
N SER A 67 31.50 -28.49 -0.56
CA SER A 67 30.76 -29.75 -0.65
C SER A 67 29.24 -29.55 -0.41
N LEU A 68 28.86 -28.72 0.57
CA LEU A 68 27.46 -28.39 0.87
C LEU A 68 26.79 -27.61 -0.27
N LEU A 69 27.51 -26.66 -0.89
CA LEU A 69 27.05 -25.87 -2.03
C LEU A 69 27.17 -26.60 -3.37
N ARG A 70 27.54 -27.90 -3.37
CA ARG A 70 27.74 -28.71 -4.59
C ARG A 70 28.64 -28.05 -5.63
N GLY A 71 29.65 -27.31 -5.18
CA GLY A 71 30.59 -26.60 -6.04
C GLY A 71 30.09 -25.27 -6.62
N VAL A 72 28.91 -24.78 -6.22
CA VAL A 72 28.42 -23.45 -6.64
C VAL A 72 29.02 -22.36 -5.75
N ASP A 73 29.36 -21.22 -6.36
CA ASP A 73 29.85 -20.06 -5.63
C ASP A 73 28.83 -19.54 -4.60
N SER A 74 29.32 -19.24 -3.40
CA SER A 74 28.54 -18.70 -2.28
C SER A 74 27.75 -17.44 -2.67
N THR A 75 28.38 -16.51 -3.39
CA THR A 75 27.76 -15.29 -3.90
C THR A 75 26.59 -15.60 -4.84
N THR A 76 26.74 -16.57 -5.73
CA THR A 76 25.68 -16.96 -6.68
C THR A 76 24.47 -17.53 -5.96
N VAL A 77 24.68 -18.39 -4.96
CA VAL A 77 23.57 -18.95 -4.16
C VAL A 77 22.83 -17.86 -3.38
N VAL A 78 23.56 -16.91 -2.80
CA VAL A 78 22.96 -15.77 -2.08
C VAL A 78 22.16 -14.88 -3.03
N VAL A 79 22.68 -14.57 -4.23
CA VAL A 79 21.97 -13.76 -5.23
C VAL A 79 20.72 -14.48 -5.74
N LEU A 80 20.78 -15.79 -6.02
CA LEU A 80 19.61 -16.57 -6.42
C LEU A 80 18.53 -16.57 -5.33
N THR A 81 18.93 -16.76 -4.07
CA THR A 81 18.00 -16.71 -2.94
C THR A 81 17.42 -15.31 -2.75
N LYS A 82 18.19 -14.25 -3.01
CA LYS A 82 17.72 -12.86 -2.98
C LYS A 82 16.64 -12.60 -4.04
N VAL A 83 16.81 -13.14 -5.25
CA VAL A 83 15.81 -13.06 -6.32
C VAL A 83 14.53 -13.78 -5.91
N ALA A 84 14.63 -14.99 -5.35
CA ALA A 84 13.47 -15.73 -4.85
C ALA A 84 12.73 -14.93 -3.76
N LEU A 85 13.46 -14.34 -2.81
CA LEU A 85 12.87 -13.48 -1.79
C LEU A 85 12.19 -12.25 -2.40
N TRP A 86 12.80 -11.61 -3.40
CA TRP A 86 12.19 -10.46 -4.08
C TRP A 86 10.86 -10.83 -4.75
N VAL A 87 10.76 -12.02 -5.37
CA VAL A 87 9.50 -12.51 -5.93
C VAL A 87 8.45 -12.69 -4.83
N VAL A 88 8.81 -13.25 -3.68
CA VAL A 88 7.90 -13.37 -2.53
C VAL A 88 7.45 -11.99 -2.04
N SER A 89 8.37 -11.02 -1.94
CA SER A 89 8.06 -9.63 -1.59
C SER A 89 7.09 -8.98 -2.57
N TYR A 90 7.28 -9.23 -3.86
CA TYR A 90 6.40 -8.72 -4.92
C TYR A 90 4.99 -9.30 -4.81
N MET A 91 4.88 -10.63 -4.61
CA MET A 91 3.59 -11.29 -4.39
C MET A 91 2.88 -10.76 -3.13
N HIS A 92 3.63 -10.49 -2.06
CA HIS A 92 3.09 -9.86 -0.85
C HIS A 92 2.53 -8.46 -1.13
N GLN A 93 3.22 -7.66 -1.94
CA GLN A 93 2.71 -6.34 -2.33
C GLN A 93 1.42 -6.43 -3.14
N LEU A 94 1.33 -7.35 -4.12
CA LEU A 94 0.09 -7.54 -4.89
C LEU A 94 -1.08 -7.96 -3.99
N TYR A 95 -0.81 -8.85 -3.04
CA TYR A 95 -1.79 -9.24 -2.03
C TYR A 95 -2.26 -8.03 -1.20
N MET A 96 -1.32 -7.20 -0.74
CA MET A 96 -1.67 -5.98 -0.01
C MET A 96 -2.51 -5.02 -0.84
N GLU A 97 -2.10 -4.75 -2.08
CA GLU A 97 -2.81 -3.84 -2.98
C GLU A 97 -4.24 -4.33 -3.26
N TYR A 98 -4.43 -5.64 -3.45
CA TYR A 98 -5.76 -6.23 -3.59
C TYR A 98 -6.64 -6.00 -2.35
N HIS A 99 -6.10 -6.22 -1.15
CA HIS A 99 -6.86 -6.02 0.09
C HIS A 99 -7.15 -4.54 0.37
N HIS A 100 -6.22 -3.64 0.07
CA HIS A 100 -6.41 -2.19 0.25
C HIS A 100 -7.36 -1.58 -0.78
N THR A 101 -7.32 -2.02 -2.04
CA THR A 101 -8.31 -1.60 -3.06
C THR A 101 -9.71 -2.11 -2.72
N THR A 102 -9.80 -3.32 -2.16
CA THR A 102 -11.05 -3.86 -1.62
C THR A 102 -11.55 -3.03 -0.42
N ALA A 103 -10.67 -2.62 0.49
CA ALA A 103 -11.01 -1.73 1.60
C ALA A 103 -11.50 -0.36 1.12
N LYS A 104 -10.82 0.24 0.11
CA LYS A 104 -11.25 1.49 -0.53
C LYS A 104 -12.68 1.38 -1.08
N ARG A 105 -13.00 0.28 -1.77
CA ARG A 105 -14.32 0.03 -2.35
C ARG A 105 -15.43 -0.13 -1.29
N ARG A 106 -15.07 -0.33 -0.03
CA ARG A 106 -15.99 -0.48 1.11
C ARG A 106 -16.19 0.80 1.93
N GLY A 107 -15.53 1.91 1.55
CA GLY A 107 -15.73 3.22 2.18
C GLY A 107 -14.63 3.65 3.16
N TYR A 108 -13.50 2.94 3.24
CA TYR A 108 -12.36 3.31 4.09
C TYR A 108 -11.36 4.21 3.34
N LEU A 109 -11.80 5.41 2.93
CA LEU A 109 -11.01 6.30 2.07
C LEU A 109 -9.87 6.97 2.85
N HIS A 110 -10.13 7.38 4.10
CA HIS A 110 -9.13 8.08 4.91
C HIS A 110 -7.96 7.14 5.29
N PHE A 111 -8.28 5.90 5.69
CA PHE A 111 -7.29 4.85 5.92
C PHE A 111 -6.49 4.52 4.66
N TYR A 112 -7.14 4.47 3.50
CA TYR A 112 -6.46 4.24 2.22
C TYR A 112 -5.48 5.38 1.88
N GLN A 113 -5.88 6.65 2.03
CA GLN A 113 -5.00 7.79 1.77
C GLN A 113 -3.76 7.79 2.67
N GLN A 114 -3.93 7.52 3.96
CA GLN A 114 -2.81 7.48 4.92
C GLN A 114 -1.82 6.33 4.65
N THR A 115 -2.31 5.22 4.09
CA THR A 115 -1.54 3.99 3.94
C THR A 115 -0.95 3.82 2.53
N ARG A 116 -1.51 4.48 1.51
CA ARG A 116 -1.11 4.38 0.09
C ARG A 116 0.36 4.69 -0.17
N VAL A 117 0.94 5.65 0.55
CA VAL A 117 2.36 6.02 0.39
C VAL A 117 3.29 5.02 1.09
N ILE A 118 2.79 4.34 2.13
CA ILE A 118 3.60 3.46 2.99
C ILE A 118 3.68 2.03 2.41
N ILE A 119 2.63 1.57 1.73
CA ILE A 119 2.53 0.21 1.17
C ILE A 119 3.67 -0.13 0.19
N PRO A 120 4.04 0.72 -0.79
CA PRO A 120 5.08 0.35 -1.76
C PRO A 120 6.51 0.50 -1.22
N LEU A 121 6.72 1.15 -0.07
CA LEU A 121 8.07 1.47 0.45
C LEU A 121 8.95 0.22 0.68
N PRO A 122 8.47 -0.88 1.28
CA PRO A 122 9.32 -2.06 1.51
C PRO A 122 9.83 -2.69 0.21
N LEU A 123 8.99 -2.82 -0.82
CA LEU A 123 9.45 -3.36 -2.11
C LEU A 123 10.41 -2.40 -2.79
N LEU A 124 10.13 -1.09 -2.73
CA LEU A 124 11.01 -0.08 -3.31
C LEU A 124 12.42 -0.16 -2.69
N MET A 125 12.53 -0.27 -1.38
CA MET A 125 13.81 -0.47 -0.69
C MET A 125 14.51 -1.75 -1.14
N GLN A 126 13.77 -2.85 -1.31
CA GLN A 126 14.32 -4.10 -1.80
C GLN A 126 14.78 -4.03 -3.26
N THR A 127 14.13 -3.24 -4.11
CA THR A 127 14.58 -2.98 -5.49
C THR A 127 15.85 -2.12 -5.54
N PHE A 128 15.95 -1.10 -4.68
CA PHE A 128 17.18 -0.33 -4.55
C PHE A 128 18.34 -1.19 -4.03
N GLY A 129 18.10 -2.04 -3.04
CA GLY A 129 19.11 -2.99 -2.57
C GLY A 129 19.58 -3.94 -3.68
N ASN A 130 18.67 -4.45 -4.52
CA ASN A 130 19.04 -5.25 -5.69
C ASN A 130 19.92 -4.46 -6.68
N LEU A 131 19.62 -3.17 -6.92
CA LEU A 131 20.46 -2.32 -7.75
C LEU A 131 21.88 -2.20 -7.20
N PHE A 132 22.03 -1.99 -5.88
CA PHE A 132 23.34 -1.93 -5.24
C PHE A 132 24.09 -3.26 -5.29
N VAL A 133 23.40 -4.39 -5.10
CA VAL A 133 24.00 -5.74 -5.24
C VAL A 133 24.53 -5.97 -6.65
N LEU A 134 23.73 -5.63 -7.67
CA LEU A 134 24.14 -5.76 -9.07
C LEU A 134 25.31 -4.83 -9.40
N LEU A 135 25.27 -3.58 -8.93
CA LEU A 135 26.36 -2.63 -9.09
C LEU A 135 27.67 -3.16 -8.47
N LEU A 136 27.60 -3.70 -7.26
CA LEU A 136 28.76 -4.33 -6.61
C LEU A 136 29.27 -5.53 -7.43
N LEU A 137 28.38 -6.39 -7.92
CA LEU A 137 28.78 -7.54 -8.73
C LEU A 137 29.51 -7.13 -10.02
N VAL A 138 29.01 -6.10 -10.71
CA VAL A 138 29.67 -5.55 -11.91
C VAL A 138 31.02 -4.93 -11.55
N LEU A 139 31.09 -4.17 -10.45
CA LEU A 139 32.35 -3.57 -10.01
C LEU A 139 33.42 -4.63 -9.72
N MET A 140 33.01 -5.75 -9.11
CA MET A 140 33.89 -6.88 -8.85
C MET A 140 34.36 -7.60 -10.10
N ALA A 141 33.52 -7.66 -11.14
CA ALA A 141 33.88 -8.28 -12.40
C ALA A 141 34.85 -7.41 -13.22
N VAL A 142 34.74 -6.08 -13.12
CA VAL A 142 35.55 -5.14 -13.91
C VAL A 142 36.88 -4.80 -13.23
N LEU A 143 36.92 -4.69 -11.90
CA LEU A 143 38.14 -4.37 -11.16
C LEU A 143 38.82 -5.67 -10.66
N GLU A 144 39.74 -6.21 -11.45
CA GLU A 144 40.56 -7.40 -11.13
C GLU A 144 41.48 -7.24 -9.88
N GLY A 145 41.45 -6.08 -9.21
CA GLY A 145 42.29 -5.78 -8.03
C GLY A 145 41.56 -5.73 -6.69
N VAL A 146 40.22 -5.92 -6.65
CA VAL A 146 39.48 -5.83 -5.38
C VAL A 146 39.64 -7.12 -4.58
N LYS A 147 40.10 -7.01 -3.32
CA LYS A 147 40.18 -8.16 -2.40
C LYS A 147 38.80 -8.80 -2.24
N LYS A 148 38.70 -10.10 -2.52
CA LYS A 148 37.45 -10.88 -2.42
C LYS A 148 36.75 -10.70 -1.06
N GLN A 149 37.52 -10.67 0.03
CA GLN A 149 37.01 -10.43 1.39
C GLN A 149 36.28 -9.08 1.53
N LEU A 150 36.84 -8.01 0.98
CA LEU A 150 36.24 -6.67 1.05
C LEU A 150 34.89 -6.64 0.32
N SER A 151 34.80 -7.31 -0.83
CA SER A 151 33.54 -7.46 -1.58
C SER A 151 32.44 -8.13 -0.77
N VAL A 152 32.79 -9.22 -0.09
CA VAL A 152 31.86 -9.97 0.75
C VAL A 152 31.33 -9.09 1.89
N TYR A 153 32.21 -8.30 2.54
CA TYR A 153 31.79 -7.36 3.56
C TYR A 153 30.87 -6.25 3.01
N LEU A 154 31.17 -5.70 1.84
CA LEU A 154 30.31 -4.68 1.20
C LEU A 154 28.94 -5.26 0.85
N LEU A 155 28.90 -6.46 0.28
CA LEU A 155 27.67 -7.15 -0.03
C LEU A 155 26.83 -7.42 1.23
N LEU A 156 27.46 -7.92 2.29
CA LEU A 156 26.81 -8.15 3.57
C LEU A 156 26.30 -6.85 4.21
N GLY A 157 27.07 -5.77 4.06
CA GLY A 157 26.68 -4.43 4.49
C GLY A 157 25.42 -3.93 3.77
N VAL A 158 25.35 -4.10 2.45
CA VAL A 158 24.15 -3.75 1.66
C VAL A 158 22.95 -4.57 2.10
N LEU A 159 23.10 -5.89 2.26
CA LEU A 159 22.00 -6.76 2.73
C LEU A 159 21.53 -6.38 4.15
N SER A 160 22.46 -6.04 5.03
CA SER A 160 22.16 -5.63 6.40
C SER A 160 21.44 -4.27 6.45
N LEU A 161 21.90 -3.31 5.64
CA LEU A 161 21.26 -1.99 5.53
C LEU A 161 19.84 -2.12 4.93
N GLU A 162 19.67 -2.95 3.91
CA GLU A 162 18.35 -3.24 3.33
C GLU A 162 17.40 -3.81 4.40
N LEU A 163 17.88 -4.76 5.23
CA LEU A 163 17.10 -5.32 6.33
C LEU A 163 16.70 -4.25 7.33
N LEU A 164 17.64 -3.42 7.80
CA LEU A 164 17.35 -2.37 8.78
C LEU A 164 16.27 -1.41 8.27
N LEU A 165 16.40 -0.91 7.05
CA LEU A 165 15.41 -0.03 6.44
C LEU A 165 14.06 -0.74 6.30
N SER A 166 14.06 -1.97 5.78
CA SER A 166 12.84 -2.75 5.57
C SER A 166 12.10 -3.01 6.88
N VAL A 167 12.81 -3.40 7.95
CA VAL A 167 12.26 -3.60 9.30
C VAL A 167 11.57 -2.33 9.79
N ILE A 168 12.22 -1.16 9.67
CA ILE A 168 11.65 0.12 10.13
C ILE A 168 10.32 0.42 9.42
N PHE A 169 10.26 0.27 8.09
CA PHE A 169 9.03 0.52 7.32
C PHE A 169 7.94 -0.52 7.59
N LEU A 170 8.30 -1.81 7.66
CA LEU A 170 7.36 -2.90 7.95
C LEU A 170 6.77 -2.79 9.36
N LEU A 171 7.58 -2.49 10.38
CA LEU A 171 7.09 -2.27 11.74
C LEU A 171 6.18 -1.04 11.81
N SER A 172 6.56 0.06 11.15
CA SER A 172 5.73 1.26 11.07
C SER A 172 4.38 1.00 10.42
N TYR A 173 4.33 0.13 9.40
CA TYR A 173 3.10 -0.32 8.77
C TYR A 173 2.28 -1.22 9.70
N ILE A 174 2.90 -2.22 10.34
CA ILE A 174 2.24 -3.14 11.27
C ILE A 174 1.59 -2.36 12.42
N VAL A 175 2.29 -1.39 13.01
CA VAL A 175 1.74 -0.55 14.09
C VAL A 175 0.49 0.20 13.61
N LYS A 176 0.51 0.77 12.40
CA LYS A 176 -0.68 1.45 11.83
C LYS A 176 -1.85 0.48 11.61
N VAL A 177 -1.60 -0.73 11.10
CA VAL A 177 -2.64 -1.74 10.89
C VAL A 177 -3.17 -2.30 12.20
N VAL A 178 -2.31 -2.56 13.19
CA VAL A 178 -2.72 -3.03 14.51
C VAL A 178 -3.54 -1.96 15.22
N ARG A 179 -3.14 -0.69 15.15
CA ARG A 179 -3.91 0.43 15.69
C ARG A 179 -5.30 0.49 15.04
N PHE A 180 -5.37 0.43 13.71
CA PHE A 180 -6.64 0.39 12.98
C PHE A 180 -7.52 -0.81 13.37
N ASN A 181 -6.92 -2.01 13.49
CA ASN A 181 -7.61 -3.23 13.88
C ASN A 181 -8.07 -3.21 15.36
N THR A 182 -7.36 -2.49 16.23
CA THR A 182 -7.64 -2.39 17.67
C THR A 182 -8.70 -1.33 17.96
N GLU A 183 -8.63 -0.18 17.28
CA GLU A 183 -9.59 0.91 17.42
C GLU A 183 -10.97 0.56 16.85
N LYS A 184 -11.12 -0.58 16.14
CA LYS A 184 -12.37 -1.02 15.50
C LYS A 184 -13.05 0.14 14.76
N LEU A 185 -12.27 0.98 14.08
CA LEU A 185 -12.80 2.12 13.34
C LEU A 185 -13.88 1.61 12.39
N GLY A 186 -15.13 1.99 12.69
CA GLY A 186 -16.26 1.71 11.82
C GLY A 186 -16.01 2.30 10.43
N PRO A 187 -16.79 1.88 9.41
CA PRO A 187 -16.72 2.50 8.09
C PRO A 187 -16.78 4.03 8.22
N ASP A 188 -15.93 4.77 7.49
CA ASP A 188 -15.85 6.25 7.58
C ASP A 188 -17.26 6.90 7.39
N ILE A 189 -18.13 6.26 6.60
CA ILE A 189 -19.56 6.62 6.41
C ILE A 189 -20.37 6.64 7.71
N ASN A 190 -20.15 5.71 8.64
CA ASN A 190 -20.92 5.65 9.88
C ASN A 190 -20.46 6.72 10.89
N GLN A 191 -19.21 7.19 10.80
CA GLN A 191 -18.70 8.21 11.72
C GLN A 191 -19.20 9.60 11.34
N GLU A 192 -19.25 9.90 10.04
CA GLU A 192 -19.90 11.08 9.46
C GLU A 192 -21.38 11.13 9.88
N ASP A 193 -22.15 10.07 9.61
CA ASP A 193 -23.57 10.00 9.95
C ASP A 193 -23.81 10.08 11.47
N THR A 194 -22.94 9.48 12.29
CA THR A 194 -23.03 9.56 13.75
C THR A 194 -22.76 10.99 14.22
N PHE A 195 -21.74 11.67 13.69
CA PHE A 195 -21.43 13.05 14.06
C PHE A 195 -22.56 14.00 13.67
N HIS A 196 -23.10 13.86 12.45
CA HIS A 196 -24.28 14.62 12.00
C HIS A 196 -25.54 14.30 12.81
N THR A 197 -25.74 13.05 13.22
CA THR A 197 -26.88 12.66 14.06
C THR A 197 -26.73 13.16 15.50
N TYR A 198 -25.53 13.17 16.08
CA TYR A 198 -25.27 13.74 17.42
C TYR A 198 -25.42 15.26 17.43
N LEU A 199 -24.96 15.94 16.38
CA LEU A 199 -25.17 17.38 16.22
C LEU A 199 -26.66 17.71 15.99
N SER A 200 -27.38 16.87 15.25
CA SER A 200 -28.82 17.04 15.00
C SER A 200 -29.70 16.67 16.21
N SER A 201 -29.28 15.70 17.03
CA SER A 201 -30.03 15.22 18.19
C SER A 201 -29.78 16.05 19.47
N GLY A 202 -28.74 16.88 19.50
CA GLY A 202 -28.51 17.85 20.57
C GLY A 202 -29.35 19.14 20.45
N GLY A 203 -30.04 19.32 19.32
CA GLY A 203 -30.86 20.50 19.02
C GLY A 203 -32.35 20.20 19.07
N HIS A 204 -32.91 19.94 20.25
CA HIS A 204 -34.34 20.18 20.46
C HIS A 204 -34.59 21.69 20.54
N ALA A 205 -34.66 22.34 19.39
CA ALA A 205 -35.35 23.60 19.20
C ALA A 205 -35.89 23.64 17.78
N HIS A 206 -37.22 23.66 17.67
CA HIS A 206 -37.93 24.03 16.46
C HIS A 206 -37.41 25.37 15.91
N THR A 207 -37.64 25.57 14.61
CA THR A 207 -37.88 26.87 13.93
C THR A 207 -36.73 27.40 13.05
N GLU A 208 -37.05 27.44 11.74
CA GLU A 208 -36.65 28.44 10.73
C GLU A 208 -35.18 28.59 10.27
N THR A 209 -35.00 28.31 8.98
CA THR A 209 -34.11 28.99 8.01
C THR A 209 -32.99 29.91 8.55
N GLY A 210 -31.73 29.52 8.31
CA GLY A 210 -30.62 30.47 8.08
C GLY A 210 -29.27 30.15 8.75
N PHE A 211 -28.24 29.99 7.90
CA PHE A 211 -26.81 30.29 8.16
C PHE A 211 -25.98 29.27 9.00
N ARG A 212 -25.32 28.30 8.34
CA ARG A 212 -23.89 28.27 7.90
C ARG A 212 -22.86 28.13 9.04
N ASP A 213 -22.49 26.89 9.34
CA ASP A 213 -21.24 26.56 10.04
C ASP A 213 -20.06 26.53 9.05
N GLY A 214 -18.95 27.16 9.39
CA GLY A 214 -17.83 27.47 8.49
C GLY A 214 -17.03 26.25 8.01
N SER A 215 -17.15 25.12 8.71
CA SER A 215 -16.45 23.87 8.42
C SER A 215 -16.99 23.16 7.17
N GLY A 216 -18.31 23.20 6.96
CA GLY A 216 -18.94 22.61 5.78
C GLY A 216 -18.71 23.43 4.50
N LEU A 217 -18.48 24.75 4.61
CA LEU A 217 -18.21 25.57 3.44
C LEU A 217 -16.82 25.30 2.87
N GLU A 218 -15.81 25.12 3.71
CA GLU A 218 -14.44 24.84 3.23
C GLU A 218 -14.35 23.47 2.54
N GLU A 219 -15.00 22.44 3.10
CA GLU A 219 -15.07 21.11 2.47
C GLU A 219 -15.96 21.10 1.20
N VAL A 220 -17.09 21.83 1.19
CA VAL A 220 -17.91 21.98 -0.01
C VAL A 220 -17.20 22.82 -1.06
N VAL A 221 -16.40 23.82 -0.68
CA VAL A 221 -15.57 24.62 -1.59
C VAL A 221 -14.43 23.78 -2.16
N GLU A 222 -13.78 22.94 -1.36
CA GLU A 222 -12.74 22.01 -1.83
C GLU A 222 -13.32 20.99 -2.81
N LYS A 223 -14.46 20.36 -2.47
CA LYS A 223 -15.16 19.44 -3.39
C LYS A 223 -15.73 20.13 -4.64
N GLN A 224 -16.18 21.39 -4.54
CA GLN A 224 -16.62 22.16 -5.70
C GLN A 224 -15.44 22.64 -6.57
N ALA A 225 -14.29 22.94 -5.98
CA ALA A 225 -13.09 23.33 -6.72
C ALA A 225 -12.57 22.18 -7.60
N ASP A 226 -12.53 20.95 -7.07
CA ASP A 226 -12.16 19.74 -7.82
C ASP A 226 -13.14 19.48 -8.97
N LEU A 227 -14.44 19.64 -8.72
CA LEU A 227 -15.45 19.45 -9.77
C LEU A 227 -15.38 20.53 -10.85
N ILE A 228 -15.13 21.79 -10.48
CA ILE A 228 -14.94 22.90 -11.42
C ILE A 228 -13.67 22.69 -12.25
N GLU A 229 -12.57 22.24 -11.64
CA GLU A 229 -11.34 21.94 -12.37
C GLU A 229 -11.55 20.79 -13.35
N HIS A 230 -12.21 19.71 -12.92
CA HIS A 230 -12.57 18.59 -13.78
C HIS A 230 -13.49 19.02 -14.95
N LEU A 231 -14.53 19.81 -14.68
CA LEU A 231 -15.44 20.34 -15.70
C LEU A 231 -14.75 21.31 -16.66
N LYS A 232 -13.80 22.13 -16.18
CA LYS A 232 -13.02 23.05 -17.00
C LYS A 232 -12.07 22.28 -17.91
N GLN A 233 -11.35 21.29 -17.39
CA GLN A 233 -10.51 20.41 -18.20
C GLN A 233 -11.35 19.70 -19.26
N HIS A 234 -12.50 19.13 -18.89
CA HIS A 234 -13.40 18.46 -19.83
C HIS A 234 -13.92 19.39 -20.93
N ASN A 235 -14.35 20.61 -20.59
CA ASN A 235 -14.76 21.61 -21.58
C ASN A 235 -13.62 22.03 -22.51
N THR A 236 -12.39 22.23 -21.99
CA THR A 236 -11.25 22.60 -22.87
C THR A 236 -10.91 21.48 -23.85
N VAL A 237 -11.01 20.22 -23.43
CA VAL A 237 -10.80 19.07 -24.31
C VAL A 237 -11.90 19.00 -25.37
N LEU A 238 -13.16 19.22 -24.98
CA LEU A 238 -14.29 19.20 -25.90
C LEU A 238 -14.22 20.36 -26.92
N SER A 239 -13.90 21.58 -26.48
CA SER A 239 -13.71 22.74 -27.37
C SER A 239 -12.56 22.53 -28.35
N LYS A 240 -11.44 21.92 -27.91
CA LYS A 240 -10.32 21.57 -28.81
C LYS A 240 -10.74 20.55 -29.86
N ARG A 241 -11.51 19.52 -29.47
CA ARG A 241 -12.05 18.52 -30.42
C ARG A 241 -13.00 19.17 -31.42
N MET A 242 -13.92 20.01 -30.97
CA MET A 242 -14.85 20.73 -31.84
C MET A 242 -14.12 21.64 -32.84
N LEU A 243 -13.14 22.42 -32.38
CA LEU A 243 -12.31 23.26 -33.27
C LEU A 243 -11.51 22.43 -34.28
N THR A 244 -11.00 21.26 -33.87
CA THR A 244 -10.28 20.36 -34.78
C THR A 244 -11.20 19.78 -35.85
N LEU A 245 -12.42 19.39 -35.48
CA LEU A 245 -13.44 18.91 -36.42
C LEU A 245 -13.89 20.01 -37.38
N ILE A 246 -14.10 21.24 -36.90
CA ILE A 246 -14.44 22.40 -37.75
C ILE A 246 -13.28 22.75 -38.69
N ALA A 247 -12.03 22.71 -38.21
CA ALA A 247 -10.85 22.98 -39.03
C ALA A 247 -10.62 21.90 -40.11
N GLN A 248 -11.02 20.65 -39.85
CA GLN A 248 -11.04 19.59 -40.86
C GLN A 248 -12.15 19.83 -41.89
N GLN A 249 -13.36 20.15 -41.44
CA GLN A 249 -14.52 20.45 -42.32
C GLN A 249 -14.30 21.68 -43.23
N ILE A 250 -13.51 22.66 -42.81
CA ILE A 250 -13.19 23.86 -43.61
C ILE A 250 -12.10 23.59 -44.66
N ARG A 251 -11.36 22.47 -44.54
CA ARG A 251 -10.26 22.11 -45.46
C ARG A 251 -10.72 21.26 -46.64
N ASP A 252 -11.92 20.67 -46.56
CA ASP A 252 -12.60 19.95 -47.64
C ASP A 252 -13.63 20.86 -48.34
#